data_AF-A0A7Y4HVM8-F1
#
_entry.id   AF-A0A7Y4HVM8-F1
#
_cell.length_a   1.000
_cell.length_b   1.000
_cell.length_c   1.000
_cell.angle_alpha   90.00
_cell.angle_beta   90.00
_cell.angle_gamma   90.00
#
_symmetry.space_group_name_H-M   'P 1'
#
loop_
_entity.id
_entity.type
_entity.pdbx_description
1 polymer ?
#
loop_
_entity_poly.entity_id
_entity_poly.type
_entity_poly.pdbx_seq_one_letter_code
_entity_poly.pdbx_strand_id
1 'polypeptide(L)'
;MGLCGSNTGALSDEDSAIGLALVDVATISLLHEQALRESTLVNDQLQRALNSRVLIEQAKAVIAQMNGVDMNEAFARLARYARPDHLNLREPSGKIVEGSLAL
;
A
#
# COMPACT_ATOMS: atom_id res chain seq x y z
N MET A 1 -11.65 -42.62 -21.21
CA MET A 1 -12.60 -41.85 -20.38
C MET A 1 -11.74 -40.91 -19.59
N GLY A 2 -11.63 -39.66 -20.05
CA GLY A 2 -10.61 -38.73 -19.57
C GLY A 2 -10.81 -38.32 -18.10
N LEU A 3 -9.79 -37.66 -17.54
CA LEU A 3 -9.73 -37.10 -16.18
C LEU A 3 -11.02 -36.38 -15.69
N CYS A 4 -11.78 -35.75 -16.59
CA CYS A 4 -13.04 -35.05 -16.29
C CYS A 4 -14.30 -35.80 -16.77
N GLY A 5 -14.26 -37.13 -16.84
CA GLY A 5 -15.39 -37.99 -17.22
C GLY A 5 -16.43 -38.18 -16.11
N SER A 6 -17.63 -38.64 -16.48
CA SER A 6 -18.75 -38.84 -15.55
C SER A 6 -18.92 -40.27 -15.01
N ASN A 7 -18.10 -41.23 -15.46
CA ASN A 7 -18.11 -42.59 -14.91
C ASN A 7 -17.11 -42.73 -13.76
N THR A 8 -17.55 -43.33 -12.66
CA THR A 8 -16.70 -43.74 -11.54
C THR A 8 -15.83 -44.94 -11.92
N GLY A 9 -14.51 -44.82 -11.76
CA GLY A 9 -13.50 -45.86 -12.02
C GLY A 9 -12.10 -45.37 -11.65
N ALA A 10 -11.09 -46.24 -11.67
CA ALA A 10 -9.71 -45.83 -11.45
C ALA A 10 -9.22 -44.92 -12.59
N LEU A 11 -8.46 -43.87 -12.26
CA LEU A 11 -7.80 -43.02 -13.25
C LEU A 11 -6.74 -43.83 -13.99
N SER A 12 -6.65 -43.63 -15.31
CA SER A 12 -5.51 -44.15 -16.06
C SER A 12 -4.23 -43.37 -15.70
N ASP A 13 -3.07 -43.92 -16.05
CA ASP A 13 -1.79 -43.22 -15.88
C ASP A 13 -1.76 -41.90 -16.67
N GLU A 14 -2.40 -41.87 -17.84
CA GLU A 14 -2.54 -40.65 -18.66
C GLU A 14 -3.41 -39.60 -17.96
N ASP A 15 -4.56 -39.99 -17.42
CA ASP A 15 -5.44 -39.09 -16.68
C ASP A 15 -4.75 -38.54 -15.43
N SER A 16 -4.00 -39.39 -14.73
CA SER A 16 -3.22 -39.01 -13.55
C SER A 16 -2.10 -38.03 -13.91
N ALA A 17 -1.41 -38.23 -15.04
CA ALA A 17 -0.38 -37.31 -15.52
C ALA A 17 -0.96 -35.94 -15.90
N ILE A 18 -2.12 -35.91 -16.54
CA ILE A 18 -2.84 -34.66 -16.86
C ILE A 18 -3.27 -33.96 -15.57
N GLY A 19 -3.79 -34.70 -14.60
CA GLY A 19 -4.21 -34.15 -13.32
C GLY A 19 -3.05 -33.56 -12.52
N LEU A 20 -1.91 -34.25 -12.50
CA LEU A 20 -0.70 -33.75 -11.87
C LEU A 20 -0.20 -32.47 -12.55
N ALA A 21 -0.16 -32.44 -13.90
CA ALA A 21 0.24 -31.25 -14.63
C ALA A 21 -0.69 -30.05 -14.36
N LEU A 22 -2.01 -30.29 -14.24
CA LEU A 22 -2.98 -29.26 -13.87
C LEU A 22 -2.77 -28.75 -12.44
N VAL A 23 -2.50 -29.66 -11.50
CA VAL A 23 -2.19 -29.31 -10.11
C VAL A 23 -0.90 -28.50 -10.02
N ASP A 24 0.13 -28.85 -10.79
CA ASP A 24 1.39 -28.11 -10.81
C ASP A 24 1.19 -26.68 -11.34
N VAL A 25 0.47 -26.53 -12.46
CA VAL A 25 0.14 -25.21 -13.01
C VAL A 25 -0.70 -24.42 -12.03
N ALA A 26 -1.74 -25.01 -11.43
CA ALA A 26 -2.59 -24.34 -10.45
C ALA A 26 -1.78 -23.90 -9.21
N THR A 27 -0.87 -24.74 -8.73
CA THR A 27 0.00 -24.43 -7.59
C THR A 27 0.92 -23.25 -7.91
N ILE A 28 1.58 -23.27 -9.07
CA ILE A 28 2.43 -22.16 -9.52
C ILE A 28 1.61 -20.88 -9.67
N SER A 29 0.43 -20.94 -10.30
CA SER A 29 -0.44 -19.77 -10.50
C SER A 29 -0.91 -19.16 -9.18
N LEU A 30 -1.28 -20.00 -8.19
CA LEU A 30 -1.70 -19.52 -6.87
C LEU A 30 -0.56 -18.86 -6.09
N LEU A 31 0.63 -19.46 -6.10
CA LEU A 31 1.81 -18.88 -5.46
C LEU A 31 2.22 -17.56 -6.13
N HIS A 32 2.14 -17.48 -7.46
CA HIS A 32 2.45 -16.26 -8.21
C HIS A 32 1.48 -15.12 -7.89
N GLU A 33 0.17 -15.42 -7.88
CA GLU A 33 -0.86 -14.44 -7.53
C GLU A 33 -0.67 -13.90 -6.10
N GLN A 34 -0.34 -14.77 -5.15
CA GLN A 34 -0.08 -14.35 -3.77
C GLN A 34 1.14 -13.42 -3.68
N ALA A 35 2.24 -13.77 -4.34
CA ALA A 35 3.46 -12.95 -4.36
C ALA A 35 3.21 -11.59 -5.03
N LEU A 36 2.45 -11.55 -6.12
CA LEU A 36 2.09 -10.31 -6.80
C LEU A 36 1.23 -9.42 -5.90
N ARG A 37 0.21 -9.98 -5.25
CA ARG A 37 -0.65 -9.24 -4.31
C ARG A 37 0.14 -8.61 -3.17
N GLU A 38 1.07 -9.36 -2.58
CA GLU A 38 1.93 -8.85 -1.51
C GLU A 38 2.82 -7.71 -2.01
N SER A 39 3.46 -7.88 -3.17
CA SER A 39 4.27 -6.84 -3.80
C SER A 39 3.46 -5.57 -4.08
N THR A 40 2.25 -5.70 -4.64
CA THR A 40 1.36 -4.57 -4.91
C THR A 40 0.96 -3.86 -3.62
N LEU A 41 0.61 -4.60 -2.56
CA LEU A 41 0.26 -4.02 -1.28
C LEU A 41 1.40 -3.19 -0.68
N VAL A 42 2.62 -3.73 -0.69
CA VAL A 42 3.82 -3.03 -0.18
C VAL A 42 4.10 -1.79 -1.01
N ASN A 43 4.00 -1.89 -2.34
CA ASN A 43 4.20 -0.74 -3.23
C ASN A 43 3.21 0.39 -2.94
N ASP A 44 1.92 0.07 -2.80
CA ASP A 44 0.88 1.04 -2.46
C ASP A 44 1.12 1.70 -1.09
N GLN A 45 1.56 0.93 -0.10
CA GLN A 45 1.92 1.47 1.22
C GLN A 45 3.10 2.44 1.14
N LEU A 46 4.15 2.07 0.41
CA LEU A 46 5.30 2.94 0.19
C LEU A 46 4.91 4.21 -0.57
N GLN A 47 4.13 4.09 -1.64
CA GLN A 47 3.69 5.24 -2.43
C GLN A 47 2.84 6.19 -1.61
N ARG A 48 1.94 5.66 -0.75
CA ARG A 48 1.18 6.49 0.21
C ARG A 48 2.10 7.20 1.20
N ALA A 49 3.10 6.52 1.73
CA ALA A 49 4.07 7.11 2.67
C ALA A 49 4.91 8.22 2.02
N LEU A 50 5.40 8.00 0.79
CA LEU A 50 6.15 9.00 0.02
C LEU A 50 5.30 10.25 -0.26
N ASN A 51 4.06 10.05 -0.72
CA ASN A 51 3.15 11.17 -0.97
C ASN A 51 2.85 11.97 0.30
N SER A 52 2.67 11.30 1.45
CA SER A 52 2.49 11.99 2.73
C SER A 52 3.74 12.77 3.13
N ARG A 53 4.95 12.21 2.91
CA ARG A 53 6.21 12.89 3.23
C ARG A 53 6.39 14.19 2.45
N VAL A 54 6.10 14.17 1.14
CA VAL A 54 6.20 15.39 0.32
C VAL A 54 5.28 16.49 0.85
N LEU A 55 4.02 16.17 1.15
CA LEU A 55 3.07 17.13 1.71
C LEU A 55 3.53 17.70 3.07
N ILE A 56 4.03 16.84 3.96
CA ILE A 56 4.50 17.26 5.29
C ILE A 56 5.72 18.19 5.18
N GLU A 57 6.68 17.89 4.29
CA GLU A 57 7.85 18.75 4.09
C GLU A 57 7.47 20.10 3.47
N GLN A 58 6.51 20.13 2.54
CA GLN A 58 5.97 21.39 2.00
C GLN A 58 5.29 22.22 3.09
N ALA A 59 4.45 21.61 3.92
CA ALA A 59 3.80 22.31 5.03
C ALA A 59 4.82 22.88 6.03
N LYS A 60 5.86 22.11 6.38
CA LYS A 60 6.97 22.62 7.21
C LYS A 60 7.64 23.84 6.59
N ALA A 61 7.91 23.80 5.28
CA ALA A 61 8.52 24.92 4.57
C ALA A 61 7.63 26.17 4.60
N VAL A 62 6.31 26.01 4.41
CA VAL A 62 5.33 27.12 4.52
C VAL A 62 5.35 27.72 5.93
N ILE A 63 5.24 26.89 6.98
CA ILE A 63 5.27 27.35 8.38
C ILE A 63 6.59 28.06 8.70
N ALA A 64 7.71 27.47 8.30
CA ALA A 64 9.05 28.03 8.51
C ALA A 64 9.18 29.41 7.86
N GLN A 65 8.76 29.54 6.60
CA GLN A 65 8.82 30.79 5.85
C GLN A 65 7.88 31.86 6.42
N MET A 66 6.66 31.50 6.80
CA MET A 66 5.67 32.46 7.30
C MET A 66 5.99 32.97 8.71
N ASN A 67 6.62 32.13 9.54
CA ASN A 67 6.89 32.47 10.94
C ASN A 67 8.35 32.80 11.23
N GLY A 68 9.25 32.69 10.24
CA GLY A 68 10.68 32.88 10.43
C GLY A 68 11.29 31.87 11.41
N VAL A 69 10.78 30.63 11.44
CA VAL A 69 11.26 29.56 12.32
C VAL A 69 12.03 28.51 11.54
N ASP A 70 12.85 27.72 12.23
CA ASP A 70 13.52 26.59 11.61
C ASP A 70 12.56 25.41 11.32
N MET A 71 13.05 24.44 10.56
CA MET A 71 12.26 23.28 10.13
C MET A 71 11.85 22.35 11.29
N ASN A 72 12.60 22.33 12.40
CA ASN A 72 12.30 21.50 13.57
C ASN A 72 11.13 22.11 14.36
N GLU A 73 11.17 23.42 14.57
CA GLU A 73 10.08 24.16 15.20
C GLU A 73 8.82 24.13 14.33
N ALA A 74 8.96 24.29 13.01
CA ALA A 74 7.83 24.13 12.09
C ALA A 74 7.16 22.74 12.21
N PHE A 75 7.96 21.66 12.30
CA PHE A 75 7.43 20.32 12.51
C PHE A 75 6.80 20.15 13.89
N ALA A 76 7.40 20.70 14.94
CA ALA A 76 6.85 20.65 16.30
C ALA A 76 5.47 21.32 16.37
N ARG A 77 5.29 22.46 15.69
CA ARG A 77 4.00 23.16 15.59
C ARG A 77 2.97 22.33 14.85
N LEU A 78 3.32 21.78 13.69
CA LEU A 78 2.46 20.91 12.90
C LEU A 78 2.04 19.66 13.69
N ALA A 79 2.99 19.00 14.37
CA ALA A 79 2.74 17.82 15.19
C ALA A 79 1.87 18.14 16.41
N ARG A 80 2.10 19.28 17.05
CA ARG A 80 1.27 19.75 18.17
C ARG A 80 -0.16 20.03 17.73
N TYR A 81 -0.36 20.58 16.53
CA TYR A 81 -1.70 20.80 15.97
C TYR A 81 -2.42 19.48 15.67
N ALA A 82 -1.73 18.45 15.20
CA ALA A 82 -2.34 17.16 14.84
C ALA A 82 -2.67 16.24 16.04
N ARG A 83 -2.05 16.47 17.21
CA ARG A 83 -2.17 15.62 18.41
C ARG A 83 -3.58 15.55 19.07
N PRO A 84 -4.32 16.66 19.24
CA PRO A 84 -5.59 16.64 19.99
C PRO A 84 -6.65 15.73 19.37
N ASP A 85 -6.60 15.51 18.05
CA ASP A 85 -7.67 14.87 17.28
C ASP A 85 -7.26 13.55 16.60
N HIS A 86 -6.09 12.96 16.95
CA HIS A 86 -5.50 11.81 16.23
C HIS A 86 -5.39 12.02 14.72
N LEU A 87 -5.29 13.28 14.27
CA LEU A 87 -5.24 13.58 12.85
C LEU A 87 -3.92 13.07 12.29
N ASN A 88 -4.00 12.36 11.17
CA ASN A 88 -2.83 12.08 10.36
C ASN A 88 -2.24 13.42 9.91
N LEU A 89 -0.94 13.65 10.14
CA LEU A 89 -0.22 14.88 9.75
C LEU A 89 -0.49 15.32 8.30
N ARG A 90 -0.84 14.37 7.42
CA ARG A 90 -1.20 14.63 6.03
C ARG A 90 -2.35 15.64 5.87
N GLU A 91 -3.40 15.57 6.68
CA GLU A 91 -4.56 16.46 6.53
C GLU A 91 -4.22 17.93 6.86
N PRO A 92 -3.67 18.27 8.06
CA PRO A 92 -3.27 19.64 8.33
C PRO A 92 -2.16 20.11 7.40
N SER A 93 -1.27 19.21 6.93
CA SER A 93 -0.27 19.58 5.93
C SER A 93 -0.91 20.04 4.61
N GLY A 94 -1.93 19.32 4.12
CA GLY A 94 -2.68 19.72 2.93
C GLY A 94 -3.33 21.09 3.09
N LYS A 95 -4.03 21.32 4.22
CA LYS A 95 -4.67 22.60 4.53
C LYS A 95 -3.67 23.76 4.59
N ILE A 96 -2.47 23.52 5.11
CA ILE A 96 -1.40 24.54 5.17
C ILE A 96 -0.86 24.85 3.77
N VAL A 97 -0.61 23.83 2.94
CA VAL A 97 -0.12 24.02 1.57
C VAL A 97 -1.17 24.74 0.70
N GLU A 98 -2.46 24.46 0.91
CA GLU A 98 -3.57 25.18 0.27
C GLU A 98 -3.81 26.59 0.83
N GLY A 99 -3.18 26.94 1.96
CA GLY A 99 -3.35 28.23 2.64
C GLY A 99 -4.66 28.37 3.42
N SER A 100 -5.41 27.27 3.63
CA SER A 100 -6.66 27.24 4.40
C SER A 100 -6.43 27.05 5.91
N LEU A 101 -5.21 26.75 6.33
CA LEU A 101 -4.76 26.66 7.73
C LEU A 101 -3.40 27.35 7.89
N ALA A 102 -3.21 28.12 8.96
CA ALA A 102 -1.94 28.75 9.32
C ALA A 102 -1.55 28.41 10.78
N LEU A 103 -0.27 28.13 11.01
CA LEU A 103 0.33 27.73 12.30
C LEU A 103 1.59 28.56 12.60
#